data_AF-A0A3R7CVF9-F1
#
_entry.id   AF-A0A3R7CVF9-F1
#
_cell.length_a   1.000
_cell.length_b   1.000
_cell.length_c   1.000
_cell.angle_alpha   90.00
_cell.angle_beta   90.00
_cell.angle_gamma   90.00
#
_symmetry.space_group_name_H-M   'P 1'
#
loop_
_entity.id
_entity.type
_entity.pdbx_description
1 polymer ?
#
loop_
_entity_poly.entity_id
_entity_poly.type
_entity_poly.pdbx_seq_one_letter_code
_entity_poly.pdbx_strand_id
1 'polypeptide(L)'
;MVTRGWDTEHCIEHFMHDKTESGAAKLFICLQDNRETIVWDGDLGRLRNMAEEWDDSWAPLMEEMTELLGITDWDSYVRVKAKYNLTQY
;
A
#
# COMPACT_ATOMS: atom_id res chain seq x y z
N MET A 1 -11.36 4.39 -11.41
CA MET A 1 -10.71 5.63 -10.93
C MET A 1 -9.25 5.50 -11.34
N VAL A 2 -8.74 6.39 -12.19
CA VAL A 2 -7.46 6.19 -12.89
C VAL A 2 -6.41 7.06 -12.21
N THR A 3 -5.51 6.45 -11.43
CA THR A 3 -4.35 7.09 -10.78
C THR A 3 -3.19 7.36 -11.74
N ARG A 4 -3.38 7.08 -13.05
CA ARG A 4 -2.32 7.21 -14.06
C ARG A 4 -1.82 8.65 -14.14
N GLY A 5 -0.53 8.82 -13.83
CA GLY A 5 0.21 10.07 -14.00
C GLY A 5 0.49 10.86 -12.72
N TRP A 6 0.06 10.36 -11.56
CA TRP A 6 0.51 10.91 -10.27
C TRP A 6 1.84 10.31 -9.87
N ASP A 7 2.75 11.14 -9.36
CA ASP A 7 3.96 10.67 -8.69
C ASP A 7 3.64 10.15 -7.28
N THR A 8 4.63 9.49 -6.68
CA THR A 8 4.54 8.92 -5.33
C THR A 8 4.09 9.94 -4.28
N GLU A 9 4.59 11.18 -4.36
CA GLU A 9 4.27 12.23 -3.40
C GLU A 9 2.79 12.63 -3.48
N HIS A 10 2.27 12.86 -4.68
CA HIS A 10 0.85 13.14 -4.91
C HIS A 10 -0.04 11.97 -4.50
N CYS A 11 0.38 10.72 -4.73
CA CYS A 11 -0.36 9.55 -4.26
C CYS A 11 -0.53 9.60 -2.73
N ILE A 12 0.56 9.87 -2.00
CA ILE A 12 0.58 9.93 -0.54
C ILE A 12 -0.24 11.12 -0.05
N GLU A 13 -0.06 12.32 -0.61
CA GLU A 13 -0.82 13.51 -0.24
C GLU A 13 -2.33 13.27 -0.37
N HIS A 14 -2.76 12.68 -1.49
CA HIS A 14 -4.17 12.36 -1.70
C HIS A 14 -4.70 11.37 -0.65
N PHE A 15 -3.92 10.34 -0.32
CA PHE A 15 -4.27 9.40 0.73
C PHE A 15 -4.38 10.08 2.10
N MET A 16 -3.51 11.04 2.42
CA MET A 16 -3.57 11.79 3.67
C MET A 16 -4.89 12.58 3.83
N HIS A 17 -5.56 12.91 2.72
CA HIS A 17 -6.90 13.51 2.70
C HIS A 17 -8.05 12.49 2.65
N ASP A 18 -7.79 11.23 2.27
CA ASP A 18 -8.76 10.12 2.17
C ASP A 18 -8.24 8.89 2.96
N LYS A 19 -8.05 9.05 4.28
CA LYS A 19 -7.58 8.01 5.20
C LYS A 19 -8.66 6.95 5.49
N THR A 20 -9.07 6.25 4.45
CA THR A 20 -10.08 5.19 4.49
C THR A 20 -9.52 3.88 3.92
N GLU A 21 -10.19 2.74 4.15
CA GLU A 21 -9.82 1.46 3.52
C GLU A 21 -9.72 1.59 1.98
N SER A 22 -10.69 2.28 1.38
CA SER A 22 -10.71 2.51 -0.07
C SER A 22 -9.59 3.45 -0.52
N GLY A 23 -9.25 4.45 0.28
CA GLY A 23 -8.10 5.33 0.03
C GLY A 23 -6.77 4.58 0.10
N ALA A 24 -6.58 3.71 1.11
CA ALA A 24 -5.40 2.86 1.23
C ALA A 24 -5.25 1.90 0.04
N ALA A 25 -6.37 1.32 -0.45
CA ALA A 25 -6.35 0.49 -1.65
C ALA A 25 -5.95 1.28 -2.91
N LYS A 26 -6.44 2.52 -3.07
CA LYS A 26 -6.02 3.40 -4.17
C LYS A 26 -4.54 3.76 -4.06
N LEU A 27 -4.06 4.08 -2.86
CA LEU A 27 -2.65 4.38 -2.62
C LEU A 27 -1.78 3.19 -3.01
N PHE A 28 -2.14 1.98 -2.59
CA PHE A 28 -1.42 0.76 -2.96
C PHE A 28 -1.26 0.63 -4.48
N ILE A 29 -2.33 0.84 -5.25
CA ILE A 29 -2.29 0.81 -6.73
C ILE A 29 -1.39 1.93 -7.27
N CYS A 30 -1.52 3.15 -6.74
CA CYS A 30 -0.76 4.32 -7.17
C CYS A 30 0.75 4.14 -6.94
N LEU A 31 1.13 3.55 -5.81
CA LEU A 31 2.52 3.21 -5.49
C LEU A 31 3.06 2.13 -6.44
N GLN A 32 2.29 1.07 -6.70
CA GLN A 32 2.67 0.06 -7.70
C GLN A 32 2.82 0.65 -9.11
N ASP A 33 1.92 1.54 -9.54
CA ASP A 33 2.01 2.24 -10.82
C ASP A 33 3.31 3.09 -10.91
N ASN A 34 3.77 3.62 -9.77
CA ASN A 34 5.05 4.33 -9.62
C ASN A 34 6.27 3.41 -9.42
N ARG A 35 6.09 2.09 -9.54
CA ARG A 35 7.13 1.05 -9.38
C ARG A 35 7.66 0.90 -7.95
N GLU A 36 6.93 1.41 -6.96
CA GLU A 36 7.17 1.08 -5.56
C GLU A 36 6.77 -0.37 -5.30
N THR A 37 7.64 -1.13 -4.64
CA THR A 37 7.41 -2.56 -4.41
C THR A 37 6.87 -2.77 -3.00
N ILE A 38 5.58 -3.08 -2.90
CA ILE A 38 4.90 -3.35 -1.63
C ILE A 38 4.61 -4.84 -1.48
N VAL A 39 5.08 -5.42 -0.37
CA VAL A 39 4.93 -6.84 -0.05
C VAL A 39 4.35 -7.01 1.36
N TRP A 40 3.80 -8.19 1.64
CA TRP A 40 3.55 -8.61 3.02
C TRP A 40 4.86 -9.12 3.64
N ASP A 41 5.26 -8.54 4.76
CA ASP A 41 6.38 -8.99 5.56
C ASP A 41 5.85 -9.79 6.76
N GLY A 42 6.07 -11.11 6.75
CA GLY A 42 5.57 -12.01 7.78
C GLY A 42 6.30 -11.89 9.12
N ASP A 43 7.54 -11.39 9.12
CA ASP A 43 8.32 -11.19 10.34
C ASP A 43 7.87 -9.90 11.06
N LEU A 44 7.52 -8.87 10.28
CA LEU A 44 6.97 -7.61 10.81
C LEU A 44 5.46 -7.66 11.04
N GLY A 45 4.76 -8.60 10.41
CA GLY A 45 3.30 -8.71 10.50
C GLY A 45 2.58 -7.51 9.87
N ARG A 46 3.16 -6.91 8.83
CA ARG A 46 2.59 -5.76 8.13
C ARG A 46 2.99 -5.71 6.66
N LEU A 47 2.35 -4.82 5.91
CA LEU A 47 2.87 -4.38 4.62
C LEU A 47 4.24 -3.73 4.82
N ARG A 48 5.11 -3.92 3.83
CA ARG A 48 6.44 -3.33 3.76
C ARG A 48 6.68 -2.80 2.35
N ASN A 49 7.19 -1.58 2.24
CA ASN A 49 7.82 -1.12 1.01
C ASN A 49 9.26 -1.62 0.99
N MET A 50 9.73 -2.18 -0.12
CA MET A 50 11.13 -2.60 -0.27
C MET A 50 12.11 -1.43 -0.08
N ALA A 51 11.68 -0.19 -0.32
CA ALA A 51 12.46 1.01 -0.02
C ALA A 51 12.82 1.17 1.47
N GLU A 52 12.08 0.53 2.38
CA GLU A 52 12.39 0.49 3.82
C GLU A 52 13.76 -0.10 4.14
N GLU A 53 14.40 -0.83 3.21
CA GLU A 53 15.76 -1.32 3.39
C GLU A 53 16.81 -0.18 3.49
N TRP A 54 16.54 0.98 2.89
CA TRP A 54 17.44 2.15 2.90
C TRP A 54 16.79 3.45 3.37
N ASP A 55 15.46 3.49 3.46
CA ASP A 55 14.68 4.66 3.89
C ASP A 55 13.55 4.22 4.83
N ASP A 56 13.75 4.37 6.13
CA ASP A 56 12.80 3.97 7.17
C ASP A 56 11.56 4.88 7.25
N SER A 57 11.52 5.99 6.50
CA SER A 57 10.39 6.93 6.50
C SER A 57 9.09 6.33 5.94
N TRP A 58 9.17 5.20 5.23
CA TRP A 58 8.03 4.46 4.70
C TRP A 58 7.27 3.65 5.75
N ALA A 59 7.94 3.26 6.85
CA ALA A 59 7.36 2.34 7.83
C ALA A 59 6.03 2.85 8.43
N PRO A 60 5.89 4.13 8.86
CA PRO A 60 4.63 4.62 9.40
C PRO A 60 3.48 4.59 8.39
N LEU A 61 3.78 4.88 7.11
CA LEU A 61 2.77 4.83 6.05
C LEU A 61 2.31 3.39 5.80
N MET A 62 3.24 2.45 5.78
CA MET A 62 2.92 1.04 5.55
C MET A 62 2.17 0.41 6.74
N GLU A 63 2.48 0.82 7.97
CA GLU A 63 1.72 0.47 9.18
C GLU A 63 0.27 0.96 9.06
N GLU A 64 0.08 2.24 8.76
CA GLU A 64 -1.26 2.82 8.60
C GLU A 64 -2.07 2.14 7.48
N MET A 65 -1.43 1.86 6.34
CA MET A 65 -2.07 1.12 5.25
C MET A 65 -2.47 -0.31 5.65
N THR A 66 -1.63 -0.99 6.44
CA THR A 66 -1.88 -2.35 6.91
C THR A 66 -3.13 -2.38 7.79
N GLU A 67 -3.23 -1.44 8.73
CA GLU A 67 -4.37 -1.31 9.64
C GLU A 67 -5.65 -1.00 8.87
N LEU A 68 -5.61 -0.01 7.96
CA LEU A 68 -6.78 0.41 7.18
C LEU A 68 -7.30 -0.69 6.24
N LEU A 69 -6.40 -1.50 5.68
CA LEU A 69 -6.75 -2.63 4.82
C LEU A 69 -7.15 -3.88 5.62
N GLY A 70 -7.01 -3.85 6.95
CA GLY A 70 -7.35 -4.98 7.82
C GLY A 70 -6.51 -6.22 7.54
N ILE A 71 -5.23 -6.03 7.19
CA ILE A 71 -4.32 -7.13 6.87
C ILE A 71 -3.63 -7.56 8.17
N THR A 72 -3.87 -8.80 8.58
CA THR A 72 -3.32 -9.39 9.81
C THR A 72 -2.37 -10.56 9.54
N ASP A 73 -2.45 -11.13 8.35
CA ASP A 73 -1.74 -12.33 7.93
C ASP A 73 -1.69 -12.44 6.40
N TRP A 74 -0.94 -13.44 5.90
CA TRP A 74 -0.82 -13.71 4.47
C TRP A 74 -2.17 -13.93 3.78
N ASP A 75 -3.11 -14.62 4.42
CA ASP A 75 -4.41 -14.91 3.80
C ASP A 75 -5.27 -13.65 3.65
N SER A 76 -5.25 -12.76 4.65
CA SER A 76 -5.88 -11.45 4.58
C SER A 76 -5.25 -10.57 3.51
N TYR A 77 -3.91 -10.61 3.36
CA TYR A 77 -3.20 -9.92 2.29
C TYR A 77 -3.68 -10.41 0.91
N VAL A 78 -3.72 -11.73 0.69
CA VAL A 78 -4.21 -12.31 -0.57
C VAL A 78 -5.68 -11.94 -0.83
N ARG A 79 -6.54 -11.96 0.20
CA ARG A 79 -7.94 -11.54 0.10
C ARG A 79 -8.07 -10.08 -0.32
N VAL A 80 -7.29 -9.18 0.27
CA VAL A 80 -7.28 -7.75 -0.07
C VAL A 80 -6.79 -7.54 -1.50
N LYS A 81 -5.72 -8.24 -1.92
CA LYS A 81 -5.25 -8.19 -3.32
C LYS A 81 -6.32 -8.62 -4.31
N ALA A 82 -7.07 -9.68 -4.00
CA ALA A 82 -8.17 -10.13 -4.83
C ALA A 82 -9.35 -9.13 -4.83
N LYS A 83 -9.73 -8.61 -3.65
CA LYS A 83 -10.84 -7.66 -3.47
C LYS A 83 -10.65 -6.38 -4.29
N TYR A 84 -9.43 -5.84 -4.31
CA TYR A 84 -9.12 -4.59 -4.99
C TYR A 84 -8.40 -4.77 -6.33
N ASN A 85 -8.25 -6.01 -6.80
CA ASN A 85 -7.52 -6.36 -8.01
C ASN A 85 -6.08 -5.77 -8.04
N LEU A 86 -5.36 -5.88 -6.91
CA LEU A 86 -4.00 -5.38 -6.70
C LEU A 86 -2.92 -6.28 -7.33
N THR A 87 -3.33 -7.32 -8.06
CA THR A 87 -2.47 -8.09 -8.96
C THR A 87 -2.53 -7.40 -10.34
N GLN A 88 -1.62 -6.47 -10.57
CA GLN A 88 -1.30 -6.07 -11.95
C GLN A 88 -0.34 -7.11 -12.56
N TYR A 89 -0.71 -7.63 -13.74
CA TYR A 89 0.11 -8.53 -14.57
C TYR A 89 1.15 -7.76 -15.36
#